data_AF-A0A0S7Z0U0-F1
#
_entry.id   AF-A0A0S7Z0U0-F1
#
_cell.length_a   1.000
_cell.length_b   1.000
_cell.length_c   1.000
_cell.angle_alpha   90.00
_cell.angle_beta   90.00
_cell.angle_gamma   90.00
#
_symmetry.space_group_name_H-M   'P 1'
#
loop_
_entity.id
_entity.type
_entity.pdbx_description
1 polymer ?
#
loop_
_entity_poly.entity_id
_entity_poly.type
_entity_poly.pdbx_seq_one_letter_code
_entity_poly.pdbx_strand_id
1 'polypeptide(L)'
;MSRLLGWIGVASLVGLSLGFAFLNSSQRVTLRLGVVTLYGVPLTGVAFGSVIVGMVVMLVAGVRSDLKVRRVLRARLAEEDRAERERFIDDSQQDLFPTEKD
;
A
#
# COMPACT_ATOMS: atom_id res chain seq x y z
N MET A 1 -2.50 -18.79 -6.36
CA MET A 1 -3.56 -18.15 -7.17
C MET A 1 -3.19 -18.33 -8.64
N SER A 2 -4.04 -18.92 -9.48
CA SER A 2 -3.70 -19.11 -10.90
C SER A 2 -3.61 -17.74 -11.60
N ARG A 3 -2.61 -17.55 -12.47
CA ARG A 3 -2.42 -16.28 -13.21
C ARG A 3 -3.69 -15.90 -14.00
N LEU A 4 -4.46 -16.90 -14.42
CA LEU A 4 -5.77 -16.75 -15.06
C LEU A 4 -6.81 -16.05 -14.18
N LEU A 5 -6.91 -16.41 -12.89
CA LEU A 5 -7.82 -15.73 -11.96
C LEU A 5 -7.46 -14.24 -11.81
N GLY A 6 -6.16 -13.93 -11.76
CA GLY A 6 -5.67 -12.55 -11.73
C GLY A 6 -6.12 -11.76 -12.97
N TRP A 7 -5.93 -12.33 -14.16
CA TRP A 7 -6.35 -11.70 -15.42
C TRP A 7 -7.86 -11.49 -15.53
N ILE A 8 -8.66 -12.47 -15.10
CA ILE A 8 -10.13 -12.34 -15.07
C ILE A 8 -10.55 -11.19 -14.15
N GLY A 9 -9.92 -11.07 -12.98
CA GLY A 9 -10.19 -9.98 -12.05
C GLY A 9 -9.89 -8.61 -12.67
N VAL A 10 -8.71 -8.46 -13.30
CA VAL A 10 -8.32 -7.22 -13.98
C VAL A 10 -9.26 -6.90 -15.14
N ALA A 11 -9.55 -7.87 -16.01
CA ALA A 11 -10.45 -7.68 -17.14
C ALA A 11 -11.85 -7.27 -16.69
N SER A 12 -12.37 -7.91 -15.63
CA SER A 12 -13.67 -7.57 -15.05
C SER A 12 -13.69 -6.15 -14.49
N LEU A 13 -12.65 -5.75 -13.74
CA LEU A 13 -12.53 -4.40 -13.20
C LEU A 13 -12.50 -3.35 -14.32
N VAL A 14 -11.70 -3.57 -15.37
CA VAL A 14 -11.59 -2.66 -16.51
C VAL A 14 -12.92 -2.59 -17.26
N GLY A 15 -13.52 -3.74 -17.58
CA GLY A 15 -14.79 -3.79 -18.32
C GLY A 15 -15.92 -3.09 -17.58
N LEU A 16 -16.07 -3.34 -16.27
CA LEU A 16 -17.07 -2.66 -15.44
C LEU A 16 -16.81 -1.16 -15.33
N SER A 17 -15.55 -0.76 -15.17
CA SER A 17 -15.18 0.66 -15.10
C SER A 17 -15.52 1.39 -16.41
N LEU A 18 -15.22 0.77 -17.55
CA LEU A 18 -15.49 1.35 -18.86
C LEU A 18 -16.99 1.40 -19.15
N GLY A 19 -17.72 0.33 -18.83
CA GLY A 19 -19.17 0.28 -18.94
C GLY A 19 -19.86 1.33 -18.08
N PHE A 20 -19.43 1.48 -16.83
CA PHE A 20 -19.90 2.54 -15.95
C PHE A 20 -19.60 3.93 -16.53
N ALA A 21 -18.39 4.16 -17.01
CA ALA A 21 -18.00 5.44 -17.59
C ALA A 21 -18.82 5.79 -18.84
N PHE A 22 -19.06 4.81 -19.71
CA PHE A 22 -19.85 4.98 -20.92
C PHE A 22 -21.32 5.32 -20.60
N LEU A 23 -21.96 4.52 -19.76
CA LEU A 23 -23.38 4.69 -19.39
C LEU A 23 -23.66 5.98 -18.62
N ASN A 24 -22.65 6.52 -17.91
CA ASN A 24 -22.80 7.71 -17.07
C ASN A 24 -22.07 8.93 -17.64
N SER A 25 -21.59 8.87 -18.89
CA SER A 25 -20.77 9.92 -19.51
C SER A 25 -21.47 11.29 -19.60
N SER A 26 -22.79 11.30 -19.81
CA SER A 26 -23.61 12.51 -19.87
C SER A 26 -24.22 12.92 -18.52
N GLN A 27 -24.08 12.09 -17.49
CA GLN A 27 -24.69 12.37 -16.19
C GLN A 27 -23.87 13.40 -15.42
N ARG A 28 -24.57 14.42 -14.91
CA ARG A 28 -24.01 15.49 -14.10
C ARG A 28 -24.72 15.55 -12.76
N VAL A 29 -23.95 15.72 -11.70
CA VAL A 29 -24.44 15.78 -10.32
C VAL A 29 -24.06 17.08 -9.64
N THR A 30 -24.81 17.44 -8.62
CA THR A 30 -24.42 18.51 -7.70
C THR A 30 -23.69 17.90 -6.52
N LEU A 31 -22.41 18.23 -6.36
CA LEU A 31 -21.55 17.71 -5.31
C LEU A 31 -21.48 18.69 -4.15
N ARG A 32 -22.01 18.30 -3.00
CA ARG A 32 -21.93 19.08 -1.75
C ARG A 32 -20.83 18.49 -0.87
N LEU A 33 -19.74 19.23 -0.69
CA LEU A 33 -18.57 18.83 0.10
C LEU A 33 -18.62 19.37 1.53
N GLY A 34 -19.80 19.79 2.00
CA GLY A 34 -20.00 20.46 3.29
C GLY A 34 -19.66 21.95 3.25
N VAL A 35 -18.44 22.30 2.86
CA VAL A 35 -17.97 23.71 2.79
C VAL A 35 -18.15 24.36 1.42
N VAL A 36 -18.17 23.55 0.36
CA VAL A 36 -18.28 24.00 -1.03
C VAL A 36 -19.33 23.16 -1.74
N THR A 37 -20.11 23.79 -2.61
CA THR A 37 -21.03 23.11 -3.52
C THR A 37 -20.58 23.31 -4.96
N LEU A 38 -20.37 22.21 -5.67
CA LEU A 38 -19.99 22.18 -7.07
C LEU A 38 -21.18 21.70 -7.90
N TYR A 39 -21.58 22.47 -8.91
CA TYR A 39 -22.73 22.18 -9.75
C TYR A 39 -22.29 21.57 -11.08
N GLY A 40 -23.08 20.63 -11.59
CA GLY A 40 -22.88 20.08 -12.94
C GLY A 40 -21.63 19.22 -13.10
N VAL A 41 -21.13 18.64 -12.01
CA VAL A 41 -19.91 17.81 -12.01
C VAL A 41 -20.21 16.47 -12.69
N PRO A 42 -19.41 16.00 -13.66
CA PRO A 42 -19.62 14.69 -14.29
C PRO A 42 -19.58 13.57 -13.24
N LEU A 43 -20.59 12.68 -13.24
CA LEU A 43 -20.69 11.60 -12.26
C LEU A 43 -19.46 10.67 -12.30
N THR A 44 -18.96 10.40 -13.50
CA THR A 44 -17.75 9.59 -13.71
C THR A 44 -16.54 10.22 -13.01
N GLY A 45 -16.37 11.54 -13.12
CA GLY A 45 -15.32 12.28 -12.43
C GLY A 45 -15.43 12.19 -10.91
N VAL A 46 -16.65 12.26 -10.36
CA VAL A 46 -16.88 12.09 -8.91
C VAL A 46 -16.53 10.67 -8.47
N ALA A 47 -17.03 9.66 -9.17
CA ALA A 47 -16.80 8.26 -8.83
C ALA A 47 -15.30 7.91 -8.83
N PHE A 48 -14.60 8.13 -9.95
CA PHE A 48 -13.18 7.82 -10.04
C PHE A 48 -12.33 8.75 -9.15
N GLY A 49 -12.68 10.03 -9.07
CA GLY A 49 -12.00 10.99 -8.21
C GLY A 49 -12.04 10.58 -6.73
N SER A 50 -13.17 10.07 -6.25
CA SER A 50 -13.30 9.59 -4.86
C SER A 50 -12.39 8.40 -4.55
N VAL A 51 -12.20 7.48 -5.50
CA VAL A 51 -11.29 6.34 -5.35
C VAL A 51 -9.84 6.84 -5.24
N ILE A 52 -9.44 7.76 -6.13
CA ILE A 52 -8.09 8.35 -6.10
C ILE A 52 -7.85 9.08 -4.77
N VAL A 53 -8.81 9.90 -4.32
CA VAL A 53 -8.72 10.59 -3.03
C VAL A 53 -8.60 9.58 -1.89
N GLY A 54 -9.39 8.50 -1.90
CA GLY A 54 -9.30 7.42 -0.91
C GLY A 54 -7.92 6.78 -0.86
N MET A 55 -7.31 6.50 -2.02
CA MET A 55 -5.94 5.97 -2.11
C MET A 55 -4.91 6.94 -1.53
N VAL A 56 -5.04 8.24 -1.83
CA VAL A 56 -4.15 9.28 -1.28
C VAL A 56 -4.31 9.38 0.24
N VAL A 57 -5.54 9.35 0.76
CA VAL A 57 -5.80 9.36 2.21
C VAL A 57 -5.14 8.15 2.88
N MET A 58 -5.31 6.95 2.31
CA MET A 58 -4.70 5.74 2.82
C MET A 58 -3.17 5.81 2.79
N LEU A 59 -2.58 6.33 1.72
CA LEU A 59 -1.14 6.55 1.59
C LEU A 59 -0.62 7.50 2.69
N VAL A 60 -1.23 8.67 2.83
CA VAL A 60 -0.82 9.68 3.82
C VAL A 60 -0.97 9.15 5.26
N ALA A 61 -2.05 8.42 5.53
CA ALA A 61 -2.25 7.78 6.83
C ALA A 61 -1.17 6.72 7.12
N GLY A 62 -0.82 5.91 6.12
CA GLY A 62 0.16 4.83 6.22
C GLY A 62 1.60 5.32 6.39
N VAL A 63 2.01 6.37 5.67
CA VAL A 63 3.40 6.88 5.66
C VAL A 63 3.90 7.20 7.07
N ARG A 64 3.09 7.85 7.90
CA ARG A 64 3.50 8.20 9.27
C ARG A 64 3.70 6.96 10.15
N SER A 65 2.87 5.94 9.99
CA SER A 65 3.02 4.67 10.71
C SER A 65 4.29 3.95 10.26
N ASP A 66 4.50 3.86 8.95
CA ASP A 66 5.66 3.20 8.35
C ASP A 66 6.98 3.86 8.79
N LEU A 67 7.06 5.19 8.74
CA LEU A 67 8.24 5.94 9.21
C LEU A 67 8.52 5.74 10.70
N LYS A 68 7.48 5.62 11.54
CA LYS A 68 7.63 5.34 12.98
C LYS A 68 8.21 3.95 13.19
N VAL A 69 7.63 2.94 12.54
CA VAL A 69 8.09 1.54 12.63
C VAL A 69 9.55 1.44 12.17
N ARG A 70 9.90 2.08 11.05
CA ARG A 70 11.27 2.08 10.53
C ARG A 70 12.27 2.72 11.48
N ARG A 71 11.88 3.78 12.18
CA ARG A 71 12.74 4.42 13.21
C ARG A 71 12.95 3.50 14.41
N VAL A 72 11.89 2.85 14.90
CA VAL A 72 11.96 1.93 16.04
C VAL A 72 12.84 0.73 15.71
N LEU A 73 12.65 0.11 14.55
CA LEU A 73 13.49 -1.00 14.07
C LEU A 73 14.96 -0.60 13.97
N ARG A 74 15.25 0.58 13.41
CA ARG A 74 16.63 1.07 13.32
C ARG A 74 17.26 1.32 14.70
N ALA A 75 16.49 1.82 15.66
CA ALA A 75 16.97 2.02 17.03
C ALA A 75 17.31 0.68 17.70
N ARG A 76 16.46 -0.35 17.53
CA ARG A 76 16.69 -1.70 18.06
C ARG A 76 17.92 -2.36 17.46
N LEU A 77 18.07 -2.32 16.14
CA LEU A 77 19.25 -2.86 15.47
C LEU A 77 20.55 -2.17 15.93
N ALA A 78 20.51 -0.87 16.19
CA ALA A 78 21.68 -0.15 16.70
C ALA A 78 21.99 -0.47 18.18
N GLU A 79 21.01 -0.88 18.97
CA GLU A 79 21.19 -1.39 20.33
C GLU A 79 21.76 -2.82 20.30
N GLU A 80 21.25 -3.68 19.42
CA GLU A 80 21.74 -5.04 19.21
C GLU A 80 23.19 -5.06 18.71
N ASP A 81 23.54 -4.27 17.68
CA ASP A 81 24.91 -4.19 17.12
C ASP A 81 25.93 -3.71 18.17
N ARG A 82 25.52 -2.83 19.10
CA ARG A 82 26.39 -2.45 20.24
C ARG A 82 26.56 -3.58 21.24
N ALA A 83 25.46 -4.26 21.59
CA ALA A 83 25.48 -5.38 22.52
C ALA A 83 26.24 -6.60 21.97
N GLU A 84 26.28 -6.78 20.65
CA GLU A 84 27.15 -7.75 19.97
C GLU A 84 28.61 -7.29 19.98
N ARG A 85 28.92 -6.03 19.63
CA ARG A 85 30.30 -5.52 19.71
C ARG A 85 30.90 -5.58 21.11
N GLU A 86 30.09 -5.37 22.14
CA GLU A 86 30.50 -5.52 23.55
C GLU A 86 30.70 -7.00 23.94
N ARG A 87 30.02 -7.93 23.26
CA ARG A 87 30.25 -9.37 23.37
C ARG A 87 31.33 -9.80 22.36
N PHE A 88 32.58 -9.80 22.80
CA PHE A 88 33.77 -10.18 22.00
C PHE A 88 33.75 -11.62 21.42
N ILE A 89 32.73 -12.42 21.71
CA ILE A 89 32.56 -13.80 21.24
C ILE A 89 31.12 -13.94 20.69
N ASP A 90 31.02 -14.16 19.38
CA ASP A 90 29.78 -14.51 18.69
C ASP A 90 29.48 -15.99 18.95
N ASP A 91 28.68 -16.25 19.98
CA ASP A 91 28.26 -17.61 20.38
C ASP A 91 27.15 -18.18 19.46
N SER A 92 26.64 -17.38 18.52
CA SER A 92 25.50 -17.72 17.65
C SER A 92 25.91 -18.19 16.25
N GLN A 93 27.18 -18.08 15.90
CA GLN A 93 27.74 -18.54 14.62
C GLN A 93 28.08 -20.05 14.65
N GLN A 94 27.14 -20.89 15.09
CA GLN A 94 27.22 -22.35 14.93
C GLN A 94 26.32 -22.77 13.77
N ASP A 95 26.86 -22.72 12.55
CA ASP A 95 26.56 -23.59 11.40
C ASP A 95 26.78 -22.83 10.09
N LEU A 96 28.01 -22.86 9.58
CA LEU A 96 28.25 -22.59 8.16
C LEU A 96 29.11 -23.66 7.48
N PHE A 97 29.69 -24.60 8.22
CA PHE A 97 30.48 -25.68 7.66
C PHE A 97 30.07 -27.00 8.30
N PRO A 98 29.47 -27.95 7.54
CA PRO A 98 29.25 -29.29 8.06
C PRO A 98 30.61 -29.88 8.39
N THR A 99 30.79 -30.35 9.63
CA THR A 99 31.98 -31.10 10.02
C THR A 99 31.94 -32.41 9.23
N GLU A 100 32.73 -32.47 8.16
CA GLU A 100 32.99 -33.70 7.43
C GLU A 100 33.64 -34.67 8.44
N LYS A 101 32.92 -35.74 8.79
CA LYS A 101 33.42 -36.82 9.65
C LYS A 101 34.15 -37.82 8.77
N ASP A 102 35.46 -37.95 8.99
CA ASP A 102 36.25 -39.12 8.62
C ASP A 102 35.83 -40.36 9.42
#